data_AF-A0A2A4PF63-F1
#
_entry.id   AF-A0A2A4PF63-F1
#
_cell.length_a   1.000
_cell.length_b   1.000
_cell.length_c   1.000
_cell.angle_alpha   90.00
_cell.angle_beta   90.00
_cell.angle_gamma   90.00
#
_symmetry.space_group_name_H-M   'P 1'
#
loop_
_entity.id
_entity.type
_entity.pdbx_description
1 polymer ?
#
loop_
_entity_poly.entity_id
_entity_poly.type
_entity_poly.pdbx_seq_one_letter_code
_entity_poly.pdbx_strand_id
1 'polypeptide(L)' 'MCGKKSETVRIEIDLRKLEQLFYKEVLCARDLRCLDHKSKMLVQSACLTSCAASIRKELKCADCSLFIR' A
#
# COMPACT_ATOMS: atom_id res chain seq x y z
N MET A 1 -19.20 -16.35 -18.55
CA MET A 1 -17.95 -15.60 -18.73
C MET A 1 -16.79 -16.50 -18.33
N CYS A 2 -15.89 -16.84 -19.26
CA CYS A 2 -14.74 -17.71 -18.97
C CYS A 2 -13.65 -16.86 -18.29
N GLY A 3 -13.50 -16.99 -16.97
CA GLY A 3 -12.45 -16.29 -16.23
C GLY A 3 -11.10 -16.95 -16.47
N LYS A 4 -10.15 -16.23 -17.08
CA LYS A 4 -8.74 -16.65 -17.10
C LYS A 4 -8.26 -16.79 -15.66
N LYS A 5 -7.80 -17.98 -15.27
CA LYS A 5 -7.14 -18.18 -13.97
C LYS A 5 -5.78 -17.48 -14.00
N SER A 6 -5.62 -16.45 -13.18
CA SER A 6 -4.30 -15.84 -12.95
C SER A 6 -3.45 -16.79 -12.12
N GLU A 7 -2.23 -17.04 -12.58
CA GLU A 7 -1.22 -17.76 -11.80
C GLU A 7 -0.80 -16.92 -10.60
N THR A 8 -0.62 -17.56 -9.44
CA THR A 8 -0.21 -16.90 -8.20
C THR A 8 0.97 -17.62 -7.60
N VAL A 9 1.97 -16.87 -7.14
CA VAL A 9 3.14 -17.38 -6.44
C VAL A 9 3.05 -17.02 -4.96
N ARG A 10 3.49 -17.93 -4.08
CA ARG A 10 3.67 -17.67 -2.65
C ARG A 10 5.12 -17.29 -2.40
N ILE A 11 5.32 -16.14 -1.78
CA ILE A 11 6.64 -15.64 -1.38
C ILE A 11 6.58 -15.19 0.07
N GLU A 12 7.72 -15.26 0.75
CA GLU A 12 7.93 -14.53 1.99
C GLU A 12 8.64 -13.21 1.68
N ILE A 13 8.27 -12.16 2.39
CA ILE A 13 8.85 -10.83 2.25
C ILE A 13 9.03 -10.21 3.63
N ASP A 14 10.16 -9.54 3.83
CA ASP A 14 10.39 -8.75 5.04
C ASP A 14 9.37 -7.60 5.15
N LEU A 15 8.91 -7.32 6.37
CA LEU A 15 7.88 -6.31 6.61
C LEU A 15 8.35 -4.91 6.20
N ARG A 16 9.62 -4.55 6.45
CA ARG A 16 10.14 -3.22 6.07
C ARG A 16 10.18 -3.09 4.55
N LYS A 17 10.52 -4.17 3.85
CA LYS A 17 10.47 -4.20 2.38
C LYS A 17 9.04 -4.01 1.89
N LEU A 18 8.07 -4.69 2.50
CA LEU A 18 6.66 -4.53 2.17
C LEU A 18 6.17 -3.09 2.39
N GLU A 19 6.53 -2.47 3.51
CA GLU A 19 6.24 -1.06 3.79
C GLU A 19 6.82 -0.12 2.73
N GLN A 20 8.06 -0.36 2.29
CA GLN A 20 8.66 0.42 1.21
C GLN A 20 7.92 0.26 -0.13
N LEU A 21 7.40 -0.94 -0.42
CA LEU A 21 6.61 -1.18 -1.63
C LEU A 21 5.27 -0.45 -1.58
N PHE A 22 4.61 -0.43 -0.42
CA PHE A 22 3.41 0.39 -0.24
C PHE A 22 3.70 1.89 -0.35
N TYR A 23 4.79 2.36 0.27
CA TYR A 23 5.18 3.78 0.24
C TYR A 23 5.50 4.28 -1.18
N LYS A 24 6.05 3.40 -2.02
CA LYS A 24 6.35 3.70 -3.42
C LYS A 24 5.16 3.48 -4.35
N GLU A 25 4.00 3.07 -3.83
CA GLU A 25 2.77 2.82 -4.59
C GLU A 25 2.94 1.76 -5.69
N VAL A 26 3.94 0.88 -5.57
CA VAL A 26 4.21 -0.21 -6.52
C VAL A 26 3.44 -1.50 -6.18
N LEU A 27 2.82 -1.53 -5.00
CA LEU A 27 2.03 -2.67 -4.53
C LEU A 27 0.79 -2.14 -3.81
N CYS A 28 -0.37 -2.76 -4.05
CA CYS A 28 -1.60 -2.48 -3.31
C CYS A 28 -1.96 -3.65 -2.40
N ALA A 29 -2.46 -3.37 -1.20
CA ALA A 29 -2.92 -4.43 -0.29
C ALA A 29 -4.09 -5.25 -0.85
N ARG A 30 -4.87 -4.68 -1.80
CA ARG A 30 -5.95 -5.38 -2.51
C ARG A 30 -5.43 -6.57 -3.34
N ASP A 31 -4.20 -6.49 -3.83
CA ASP A 31 -3.61 -7.53 -4.67
C ASP A 31 -2.96 -8.66 -3.86
N LEU A 32 -2.86 -8.48 -2.53
CA LEU A 32 -2.27 -9.45 -1.63
C LEU A 32 -3.28 -10.45 -1.12
N ARG A 33 -2.91 -11.73 -1.18
CA ARG A 33 -3.63 -12.83 -0.53
C ARG A 33 -2.81 -13.32 0.65
N CYS A 34 -3.29 -13.08 1.87
CA CYS A 34 -2.64 -13.52 3.10
C CYS A 34 -3.17 -14.88 3.54
N LEU A 35 -2.28 -15.77 4.00
CA LEU A 35 -2.63 -17.13 4.42
C LEU A 35 -3.18 -17.20 5.86
N ASP A 36 -2.74 -16.29 6.72
CA ASP A 36 -3.09 -16.29 8.14
C ASP A 36 -3.50 -14.90 8.65
N HIS A 37 -4.12 -14.88 9.83
CA HIS A 37 -4.62 -13.66 10.45
C HIS A 37 -3.51 -12.67 10.82
N LYS A 38 -2.36 -13.16 11.29
CA LYS A 38 -1.23 -12.32 11.69
C LYS A 38 -0.68 -11.57 10.47
N SER A 39 -0.50 -12.25 9.35
CA SER A 39 -0.06 -11.64 8.09
C SER A 39 -1.05 -10.59 7.57
N LYS A 40 -2.38 -10.84 7.67
CA LYS A 40 -3.40 -9.84 7.30
C LYS A 40 -3.28 -8.56 8.12
N MET A 41 -3.13 -8.69 9.43
CA MET A 41 -2.99 -7.54 10.33
C MET A 41 -1.74 -6.73 10.02
N LEU A 42 -0.61 -7.38 9.75
CA LEU A 42 0.64 -6.71 9.38
C LEU A 42 0.51 -5.96 8.04
N VAL A 43 -0.05 -6.62 7.02
CA VAL A 43 -0.30 -6.01 5.70
C VAL A 43 -1.22 -4.80 5.82
N GLN A 44 -2.31 -4.92 6.59
CA GLN A 44 -3.26 -3.83 6.79
C GLN A 44 -2.60 -2.64 7.49
N SER A 45 -1.85 -2.88 8.57
CA SER A 45 -1.13 -1.85 9.31
C SER A 45 -0.11 -1.11 8.43
N ALA A 46 0.70 -1.86 7.67
CA ALA A 46 1.69 -1.30 6.75
C ALA A 46 1.04 -0.45 5.64
N CYS A 47 -0.07 -0.94 5.07
CA CYS A 47 -0.83 -0.22 4.05
C CYS A 47 -1.42 1.09 4.60
N LEU A 48 -2.12 1.04 5.75
CA LEU A 48 -2.72 2.23 6.36
C LEU A 48 -1.67 3.28 6.74
N THR A 49 -0.52 2.84 7.26
CA THR A 49 0.61 3.72 7.59
C THR A 49 1.13 4.45 6.35
N SER A 50 1.28 3.71 5.25
CA SER A 50 1.69 4.27 3.96
C SER A 50 0.68 5.28 3.42
N CYS A 51 -0.61 4.92 3.39
CA CYS A 51 -1.67 5.81 2.92
C CYS A 51 -1.74 7.11 3.74
N ALA A 52 -1.63 7.02 5.07
CA ALA A 52 -1.59 8.21 5.93
C ALA A 52 -0.35 9.08 5.66
N ALA A 53 0.78 8.49 5.26
CA ALA A 53 1.97 9.24 4.85
C ALA A 53 1.74 9.97 3.52
N SER A 54 1.15 9.31 2.52
CA SER A 54 0.80 9.91 1.23
C SER A 54 -0.19 11.07 1.38
N ILE A 55 -1.27 10.89 2.15
CA ILE A 55 -2.26 11.95 2.40
C ILE A 55 -1.59 13.18 3.05
N ARG A 56 -0.70 12.97 4.04
CA ARG A 56 0.05 14.06 4.66
C ARG A 56 0.97 14.79 3.68
N LYS A 57 1.53 14.09 2.69
CA LYS A 57 2.37 14.69 1.65
C LYS A 57 1.55 15.55 0.69
N GLU A 58 0.36 15.09 0.31
CA GLU A 58 -0.58 15.84 -0.52
C GLU A 58 -1.06 17.13 0.18
N LEU A 59 -1.40 17.03 1.47
CA LEU A 59 -1.80 18.19 2.28
C LEU A 59 -0.68 19.24 2.39
N LYS A 60 0.59 18.81 2.44
CA LYS A 60 1.73 19.74 2.44
C LYS A 60 1.98 20.43 1.10
N CYS A 61 1.50 19.88 -0.02
CA CYS A 61 1.60 20.52 -1.33
C CYS A 61 0.43 21.46 -1.63
N ALA A 62 -0.73 21.26 -0.97
CA ALA A 62 -1.88 22.16 -1.09
C ALA A 62 -1.63 23.56 -0.49
N ASP A 63 -0.63 23.69 0.40
CA ASP A 63 -0.24 24.94 1.06
C ASP A 63 0.81 25.77 0.29
N CYS A 64 0.92 25.57 -1.03
CA CYS A 64 1.80 26.36 -1.91
C CYS A 64 1.07 27.06 -3.08
N SER A 65 -0.26 27.15 -3.07
CA SER A 65 -1.03 27.79 -4.16
C SER A 65 -2.03 28.87 -3.74
N LEU A 66 -2.02 29.30 -2.47
CA LEU A 66 -3.05 30.20 -1.93
C LEU A 66 -2.52 31.54 -1.38
N PHE A 67 -1.42 32.07 -1.93
CA PHE A 67 -0.91 33.39 -1.54
C PHE A 67 -0.37 34.25 -2.70
N ILE A 68 -1.08 34.33 -3.83
CA ILE A 68 -1.08 35.53 -4.70
C ILE A 68 -2.51 35.69 -5.27
N ARG A 69 -3.36 36.41 -4.55
CA ARG A 69 -4.48 37.17 -5.11
C ARG A 69 -4.66 38.43 -4.29
#